data_AF-A0A8D9DVI0-F1
#
_entry.id   AF-A0A8D9DVI0-F1
#
_cell.length_a   1.000
_cell.length_b   1.000
_cell.length_c   1.000
_cell.angle_alpha   90.00
_cell.angle_beta   90.00
_cell.angle_gamma   90.00
#
_symmetry.space_group_name_H-M   'P 1'
#
loop_
_entity.id
_entity.type
_entity.pdbx_description
1 polymer ?
#
loop_
_entity_poly.entity_id
_entity_poly.type
_entity_poly.pdbx_seq_one_letter_code
_entity_poly.pdbx_strand_id
1 'polypeptide(L)'
;LSNEPVKTNNSIEETKESIDGEVIPESVNKIISEIKEEEEEEDEIRIGAEFQAVVEDIVDIPRLKAKDSPEDIAMWKPHHSINSDNVHSFIQKAKNQYNYREDQALGLLFHHQYNFTTASAELSKYYMLKKNWSKADKDKFDKLIAKYRKNFDQIQVNMPHKTMREIIAYYYERKVALKKFNRLTKNKKAKPAKSFLVRRTHNRRTSPQ
;
A
#
# COMPACT_ATOMS: atom_id res chain seq x y z
N LEU A 1 -44.15 2.93 19.80
CA LEU A 1 -43.69 3.93 18.82
C LEU A 1 -42.75 3.22 17.87
N SER A 2 -43.14 3.25 16.62
CA SER A 2 -42.68 2.50 15.45
C SER A 2 -41.25 2.86 15.08
N ASN A 3 -40.41 1.85 14.85
CA ASN A 3 -39.10 2.02 14.22
C ASN A 3 -39.25 1.82 12.72
N GLU A 4 -39.36 2.92 11.98
CA GLU A 4 -39.14 2.94 10.53
C GLU A 4 -37.64 2.88 10.23
N PRO A 5 -37.18 2.07 9.26
CA PRO A 5 -35.81 2.16 8.77
C PRO A 5 -35.65 3.29 7.76
N VAL A 6 -34.63 4.11 8.03
CA VAL A 6 -34.10 5.20 7.22
C VAL A 6 -33.62 4.69 5.86
N LYS A 7 -34.13 5.29 4.78
CA LYS A 7 -33.65 5.11 3.40
C LYS A 7 -32.31 5.82 3.24
N THR A 8 -31.24 5.07 2.94
CA THR A 8 -30.01 5.63 2.39
C THR A 8 -30.01 5.50 0.88
N ASN A 9 -30.06 6.65 0.21
CA ASN A 9 -29.82 6.82 -1.21
C ASN A 9 -28.36 6.51 -1.54
N ASN A 10 -28.11 5.78 -2.62
CA ASN A 10 -26.91 5.96 -3.43
C ASN A 10 -27.28 5.75 -4.89
N SER A 11 -27.41 6.87 -5.60
CA SER A 11 -27.49 6.95 -7.05
C SER A 11 -26.13 6.57 -7.63
N ILE A 12 -26.12 5.57 -8.51
CA ILE A 12 -25.11 5.48 -9.58
C ILE A 12 -25.91 5.44 -10.87
N GLU A 13 -25.83 6.55 -11.60
CA GLU A 13 -26.32 6.69 -12.96
C GLU A 13 -25.48 5.79 -13.88
N GLU A 14 -26.08 4.71 -14.39
CA GLU A 14 -25.58 4.05 -15.58
C GLU A 14 -26.35 4.55 -16.79
N THR A 15 -25.64 5.32 -17.60
CA THR A 15 -26.03 5.79 -18.93
C THR A 15 -26.36 4.60 -19.81
N LYS A 16 -27.65 4.45 -20.16
CA LYS A 16 -28.12 3.53 -21.20
C LYS A 16 -27.75 4.11 -22.56
N GLU A 17 -26.70 3.57 -23.18
CA GLU A 17 -26.49 3.73 -24.62
C GLU A 17 -27.19 2.57 -25.32
N SER A 18 -28.21 2.93 -26.11
CA SER A 18 -29.11 2.04 -26.83
C SER A 18 -28.39 1.44 -28.04
N ILE A 19 -28.36 0.12 -28.16
CA ILE A 19 -28.02 -0.57 -29.41
C ILE A 19 -29.08 -1.65 -29.65
N ASP A 20 -29.71 -1.54 -30.82
CA ASP A 20 -30.88 -2.26 -31.26
C ASP A 20 -30.61 -3.77 -31.46
N GLY A 21 -31.54 -4.58 -30.92
CA GLY A 21 -32.01 -5.86 -31.48
C GLY A 21 -31.03 -6.79 -32.16
N GLU A 22 -30.09 -7.38 -31.40
CA GLU A 22 -29.43 -8.62 -31.82
C GLU A 22 -30.05 -9.79 -31.04
N VAL A 23 -30.70 -10.71 -31.76
CA VAL A 23 -31.32 -11.90 -31.19
C VAL A 23 -30.22 -12.76 -30.59
N ILE A 24 -30.09 -12.72 -29.27
CA ILE A 24 -29.20 -13.60 -28.51
C ILE A 24 -29.59 -15.05 -28.85
N PRO A 25 -28.67 -15.87 -29.38
CA PRO A 25 -28.96 -17.25 -29.73
C PRO A 25 -29.53 -18.00 -28.52
N GLU A 26 -30.51 -18.87 -28.75
CA GLU A 26 -31.18 -19.65 -27.71
C GLU A 26 -30.19 -20.49 -26.87
N SER A 27 -29.06 -20.86 -27.47
CA SER A 27 -27.90 -21.49 -26.83
C SER A 27 -27.15 -20.59 -25.84
N VAL A 28 -27.09 -19.28 -26.09
CA VAL A 28 -26.49 -18.30 -25.16
C VAL A 28 -27.45 -17.99 -24.01
N ASN A 29 -28.76 -17.92 -24.27
CA ASN A 29 -29.76 -17.77 -23.21
C ASN A 29 -29.76 -18.99 -22.27
N LYS A 30 -29.58 -20.19 -22.81
CA LYS A 30 -29.46 -21.42 -22.03
C LYS A 30 -28.19 -21.44 -21.15
N ILE A 31 -27.06 -20.99 -21.71
CA ILE A 31 -25.82 -20.83 -20.94
C ILE A 31 -25.99 -19.76 -19.86
N ILE A 32 -26.66 -18.63 -20.15
CA ILE A 32 -26.93 -17.58 -19.15
C ILE A 32 -27.87 -18.08 -18.05
N SER A 33 -28.87 -18.91 -18.38
CA SER A 33 -29.75 -19.49 -17.36
C SER A 33 -29.05 -20.56 -16.51
N GLU A 34 -28.23 -21.43 -17.12
CA GLU A 34 -27.44 -22.42 -16.38
C GLU A 34 -26.38 -21.76 -15.48
N ILE A 35 -25.73 -20.68 -15.94
CA ILE A 35 -24.80 -19.88 -15.11
C ILE A 35 -25.54 -19.18 -13.95
N LYS A 36 -26.77 -18.69 -14.20
CA LYS A 36 -27.59 -18.06 -13.14
C LYS A 36 -28.11 -19.06 -12.12
N GLU A 37 -28.51 -20.26 -12.55
CA GLU A 37 -28.97 -21.32 -11.65
C GLU A 37 -27.82 -21.88 -10.79
N GLU A 38 -26.59 -21.97 -11.33
CA GLU A 38 -25.39 -22.33 -10.54
C GLU A 38 -24.95 -21.22 -9.57
N GLU A 39 -25.06 -19.93 -9.94
CA GLU A 39 -24.79 -18.81 -9.01
C GLU A 39 -25.82 -18.72 -7.88
N GLU A 40 -27.10 -18.98 -8.16
CA GLU A 40 -28.17 -18.91 -7.16
C GLU A 40 -28.05 -19.99 -6.07
N GLU A 41 -27.49 -21.18 -6.36
CA GLU A 41 -27.21 -22.21 -5.33
C GLU A 41 -25.99 -21.88 -4.45
N GLU A 42 -25.05 -21.06 -4.93
CA GLU A 42 -23.86 -20.65 -4.15
C GLU A 42 -24.09 -19.40 -3.30
N ASP A 43 -25.07 -18.57 -3.62
CA ASP A 43 -25.38 -17.33 -2.90
C ASP A 43 -26.31 -17.51 -1.68
N GLU A 44 -26.65 -18.75 -1.30
CA GLU A 44 -27.46 -19.04 -0.12
C GLU A 44 -26.62 -19.13 1.17
N ILE A 45 -27.02 -18.41 2.22
CA ILE A 45 -26.38 -18.49 3.55
C ILE A 45 -26.69 -19.86 4.16
N ARG A 46 -25.68 -20.74 4.16
CA ARG A 46 -25.80 -22.10 4.69
C ARG A 46 -25.91 -22.10 6.22
N ILE A 47 -26.84 -22.91 6.74
CA ILE A 47 -27.09 -23.08 8.18
C ILE A 47 -26.86 -24.55 8.56
N GLY A 48 -25.97 -24.81 9.51
CA GLY A 48 -25.63 -26.15 9.99
C GLY A 48 -24.42 -26.11 10.91
N ALA A 49 -24.25 -27.12 11.76
CA ALA A 49 -23.14 -27.19 12.72
C ALA A 49 -21.75 -27.14 12.05
N GLU A 50 -21.68 -27.50 10.77
CA GLU A 50 -20.51 -27.41 9.90
C GLU A 50 -20.24 -25.99 9.38
N PHE A 51 -21.22 -25.09 9.46
CA PHE A 51 -21.15 -23.70 9.01
C PHE A 51 -21.15 -22.68 10.16
N GLN A 52 -21.68 -23.04 11.34
CA GLN A 52 -21.71 -22.17 12.51
C GLN A 52 -20.49 -22.34 13.42
N ALA A 53 -20.04 -21.23 14.02
CA ALA A 53 -19.02 -21.27 15.06
C ALA A 53 -19.61 -21.83 16.38
N VAL A 54 -18.81 -22.60 17.10
CA VAL A 54 -19.14 -22.99 18.48
C VAL A 54 -19.00 -21.76 19.35
N VAL A 55 -20.13 -21.27 19.88
CA VAL A 55 -20.15 -20.14 20.82
C VAL A 55 -19.80 -20.69 22.19
N GLU A 56 -18.61 -20.33 22.69
CA GLU A 56 -18.21 -20.66 24.06
C GLU A 56 -19.10 -19.92 25.07
N ASP A 57 -19.44 -20.59 26.16
CA ASP A 57 -20.19 -19.98 27.25
C ASP A 57 -19.38 -18.87 27.91
N ILE A 58 -20.06 -17.79 28.31
CA ILE A 58 -19.45 -16.68 29.05
C ILE A 58 -19.12 -17.18 30.45
N VAL A 59 -17.92 -17.72 30.61
CA VAL A 59 -17.35 -18.00 31.94
C VAL A 59 -16.86 -16.67 32.51
N ASP A 60 -17.18 -16.37 33.77
CA ASP A 60 -16.60 -15.23 34.51
C ASP A 60 -15.12 -15.53 34.80
N ILE A 61 -14.29 -15.49 33.76
CA ILE A 61 -12.85 -15.68 33.92
C ILE A 61 -12.28 -14.31 34.30
N PRO A 62 -11.73 -14.11 35.52
CA PRO A 62 -11.16 -12.84 35.92
C PRO A 62 -10.06 -12.51 34.92
N ARG A 63 -10.32 -11.52 34.03
CA ARG A 63 -9.55 -11.18 32.82
C ARG A 63 -8.37 -12.11 32.70
N LEU A 64 -8.55 -13.25 32.03
CA LEU A 64 -7.40 -14.02 31.56
C LEU A 64 -6.48 -12.96 30.97
N LYS A 65 -5.38 -12.68 31.65
CA LYS A 65 -4.25 -12.06 30.99
C LYS A 65 -4.02 -13.06 29.89
N ALA A 66 -4.46 -12.72 28.67
CA ALA A 66 -4.22 -13.49 27.47
C ALA A 66 -2.77 -13.90 27.62
N LYS A 67 -2.56 -15.16 28.02
CA LYS A 67 -1.28 -15.62 28.51
C LYS A 67 -0.48 -15.57 27.24
N ASP A 68 0.40 -14.55 27.12
CA ASP A 68 1.07 -14.15 25.88
C ASP A 68 1.17 -15.37 24.99
N SER A 69 0.30 -15.43 23.96
CA SER A 69 0.24 -16.61 23.11
C SER A 69 1.68 -16.90 22.71
N PRO A 70 2.18 -18.15 22.75
CA PRO A 70 3.56 -18.42 22.33
C PRO A 70 3.84 -17.95 20.89
N GLU A 71 2.81 -17.60 20.13
CA GLU A 71 2.86 -17.02 18.79
C GLU A 71 3.16 -15.51 18.77
N ASP A 72 2.84 -14.77 19.84
CA ASP A 72 2.94 -13.31 19.86
C ASP A 72 4.31 -12.85 20.35
N ILE A 73 5.09 -12.26 19.44
CA ILE A 73 6.40 -11.66 19.75
C ILE A 73 6.24 -10.15 19.86
N ALA A 74 6.50 -9.60 21.06
CA ALA A 74 6.54 -8.16 21.27
C ALA A 74 7.67 -7.52 20.43
N MET A 75 7.32 -6.58 19.56
CA MET A 75 8.27 -5.84 18.72
C MET A 75 8.62 -4.45 19.27
N TRP A 76 7.79 -3.90 20.16
CA TRP A 76 8.01 -2.61 20.82
C TRP A 76 7.15 -2.53 22.08
N LYS A 77 7.64 -1.82 23.10
CA LYS A 77 6.85 -1.41 24.27
C LYS A 77 7.06 0.08 24.54
N PRO A 78 6.05 0.82 25.01
CA PRO A 78 6.27 2.17 25.53
C PRO A 78 7.18 2.13 26.76
N HIS A 79 8.14 3.04 26.86
CA HIS A 79 9.01 3.19 28.02
C HIS A 79 8.94 4.64 28.50
N HIS A 80 8.55 4.88 29.74
CA HIS A 80 8.28 6.24 30.23
C HIS A 80 9.54 7.04 30.58
N SER A 81 10.70 6.39 30.73
CA SER A 81 11.96 7.07 31.08
C SER A 81 12.84 7.43 29.89
N ILE A 82 12.48 7.05 28.66
CA ILE A 82 13.27 7.40 27.47
C ILE A 82 12.81 8.75 26.94
N ASN A 83 13.76 9.62 26.62
CA ASN A 83 13.45 10.88 25.96
C ASN A 83 13.09 10.61 24.49
N SER A 84 11.95 11.13 24.04
CA SER A 84 11.48 11.07 22.65
C SER A 84 12.52 11.63 21.67
N ASP A 85 13.26 12.68 22.04
CA ASP A 85 14.28 13.28 21.17
C ASP A 85 15.45 12.32 20.89
N ASN A 86 15.84 11.52 21.90
CA ASN A 86 16.89 10.52 21.76
C ASN A 86 16.46 9.38 20.83
N VAL A 87 15.20 8.95 20.95
CA VAL A 87 14.61 7.96 20.04
C VAL A 87 14.59 8.50 18.61
N HIS A 88 14.17 9.75 18.42
CA HIS A 88 14.12 10.37 17.10
C HIS A 88 15.53 10.48 16.48
N SER A 89 16.51 10.96 17.25
CA SER A 89 17.92 11.04 16.83
C SER A 89 18.48 9.68 16.43
N PHE A 90 18.15 8.63 17.20
CA PHE A 90 18.54 7.26 16.89
C PHE A 90 17.93 6.75 15.57
N ILE A 91 16.63 6.96 15.37
CA ILE A 91 15.94 6.59 14.12
C ILE A 91 16.56 7.32 12.93
N GLN A 92 16.84 8.62 13.07
CA GLN A 92 17.48 9.41 12.01
C GLN A 92 18.88 8.89 11.69
N LYS A 93 19.69 8.57 12.70
CA LYS A 93 21.03 7.98 12.52
C LYS A 93 20.94 6.64 11.79
N ALA A 94 20.06 5.75 12.22
CA ALA A 94 19.85 4.44 11.60
C ALA A 94 19.40 4.55 10.12
N LYS A 95 18.50 5.50 9.84
CA LYS A 95 18.00 5.77 8.48
C LYS A 95 19.08 6.37 7.57
N ASN A 96 19.83 7.36 8.05
CA ASN A 96 20.77 8.10 7.20
C ASN A 96 22.07 7.33 6.96
N GLN A 97 22.59 6.63 7.97
CA GLN A 97 23.88 5.96 7.87
C GLN A 97 23.77 4.52 7.34
N TYR A 98 22.67 3.84 7.65
CA TYR A 98 22.54 2.40 7.39
C TYR A 98 21.22 2.03 6.68
N ASN A 99 20.40 3.02 6.30
CA ASN A 99 19.16 2.82 5.55
C ASN A 99 18.19 1.83 6.22
N TYR A 100 18.10 1.84 7.56
CA TYR A 100 17.05 1.13 8.29
C TYR A 100 15.70 1.81 8.10
N ARG A 101 14.64 1.00 8.16
CA ARG A 101 13.29 1.50 8.35
C ARG A 101 13.08 1.84 9.83
N GLU A 102 12.09 2.69 10.10
CA GLU A 102 11.76 3.13 11.46
C GLU A 102 11.36 1.96 12.37
N ASP A 103 10.54 1.04 11.86
CA ASP A 103 10.13 -0.18 12.59
C ASP A 103 11.32 -1.05 12.99
N GLN A 104 12.34 -1.14 12.13
CA GLN A 104 13.54 -1.92 12.41
C GLN A 104 14.41 -1.25 13.47
N ALA A 105 14.54 0.08 13.40
CA ALA A 105 15.29 0.84 14.40
C ALA A 105 14.63 0.75 15.79
N LEU A 106 13.30 0.87 15.85
CA LEU A 106 12.53 0.72 17.09
C LEU A 106 12.64 -0.71 17.65
N GLY A 107 12.50 -1.73 16.80
CA GLY A 107 12.67 -3.13 17.21
C GLY A 107 14.06 -3.42 17.76
N LEU A 108 15.11 -2.88 17.14
CA LEU A 108 16.49 -3.01 17.64
C LEU A 108 16.66 -2.31 19.00
N LEU A 109 16.06 -1.13 19.17
CA LEU A 109 16.11 -0.40 20.43
C LEU A 109 15.38 -1.18 21.54
N PHE A 110 14.23 -1.78 21.23
CA PHE A 110 13.49 -2.63 22.16
C PHE A 110 14.29 -3.87 22.55
N HIS A 111 14.94 -4.53 21.59
CA HIS A 111 15.79 -5.71 21.82
C HIS A 111 16.94 -5.41 22.81
N HIS A 112 17.50 -4.21 22.76
CA HIS A 112 18.55 -3.75 23.67
C HIS A 112 18.03 -3.01 24.92
N GLN A 113 16.77 -3.23 25.32
CA GLN A 113 16.20 -2.61 26.53
C GLN A 113 16.38 -1.09 26.54
N TYR A 114 16.22 -0.45 25.38
CA TYR A 114 16.36 0.99 25.18
C TYR A 114 17.76 1.57 25.44
N ASN A 115 18.80 0.74 25.39
CA ASN A 115 20.18 1.21 25.44
C ASN A 115 20.67 1.65 24.05
N PHE A 116 20.80 2.97 23.87
CA PHE A 116 21.20 3.59 22.60
C PHE A 116 22.63 3.27 22.17
N THR A 117 23.54 3.05 23.12
CA THR A 117 24.96 2.80 22.84
C THR A 117 25.15 1.41 22.23
N THR A 118 24.56 0.38 22.86
CA THR A 118 24.61 -0.99 22.37
C THR A 118 23.86 -1.15 21.06
N ALA A 119 22.65 -0.57 20.96
CA ALA A 119 21.87 -0.58 19.74
C ALA A 119 22.60 0.10 18.57
N SER A 120 23.30 1.22 18.84
CA SER A 120 24.09 1.91 17.82
C SER A 120 25.26 1.09 17.28
N ALA A 121 25.92 0.31 18.15
CA ALA A 121 27.01 -0.56 17.72
C ALA A 121 26.49 -1.67 16.79
N GLU A 122 25.30 -2.20 17.09
CA GLU A 122 24.69 -3.29 16.34
C GLU A 122 24.08 -2.85 14.98
N LEU A 123 23.72 -1.57 14.83
CA LEU A 123 23.29 -1.01 13.53
C LEU A 123 24.27 -1.31 12.39
N SER A 124 25.57 -1.32 12.68
CA SER A 124 26.61 -1.60 11.68
C SER A 124 26.60 -3.06 11.19
N LYS A 125 26.13 -4.00 12.01
CA LYS A 125 26.21 -5.45 11.72
C LYS A 125 25.15 -5.91 10.73
N TYR A 126 23.89 -5.47 10.86
CA TYR A 126 22.82 -5.93 9.94
C TYR A 126 22.79 -5.19 8.58
N TYR A 127 23.58 -4.13 8.39
CA TYR A 127 23.67 -3.42 7.11
C TYR A 127 24.10 -4.33 5.94
N MET A 128 24.93 -5.33 6.23
CA MET A 128 25.52 -6.21 5.21
C MET A 128 24.57 -7.32 4.71
N LEU A 129 23.40 -7.51 5.34
CA LEU A 129 22.50 -8.63 5.05
C LEU A 129 21.38 -8.30 4.05
N LYS A 130 21.25 -7.05 3.58
CA LYS A 130 20.27 -6.74 2.52
C LYS A 130 20.73 -7.39 1.21
N LYS A 131 20.08 -8.50 0.83
CA LYS A 131 20.19 -9.13 -0.50
C LYS A 131 19.84 -8.07 -1.55
N ASN A 132 20.85 -7.47 -2.13
CA ASN A 132 20.70 -6.34 -3.03
C ASN A 132 20.16 -6.82 -4.38
N TRP A 133 19.29 -6.01 -4.98
CA TRP A 133 18.95 -6.16 -6.39
C TRP A 133 20.13 -5.61 -7.20
N SER A 134 20.82 -6.49 -7.92
CA SER A 134 21.88 -6.08 -8.84
C SER A 134 21.30 -5.20 -9.95
N LYS A 135 22.12 -4.35 -10.59
CA LYS A 135 21.66 -3.54 -11.72
C LYS A 135 21.11 -4.42 -12.85
N ALA A 136 21.78 -5.55 -13.12
CA ALA A 136 21.34 -6.55 -14.08
C ALA A 136 19.96 -7.15 -13.73
N ASP A 137 19.70 -7.48 -12.45
CA ASP A 137 18.40 -7.98 -12.01
C ASP A 137 17.29 -6.95 -12.21
N LYS A 138 17.57 -5.67 -11.93
CA LYS A 138 16.60 -4.57 -12.11
C LYS A 138 16.25 -4.38 -13.58
N ASP A 139 17.26 -4.36 -14.45
CA ASP A 139 17.06 -4.21 -15.89
C ASP A 139 16.31 -5.42 -16.47
N LYS A 140 16.59 -6.63 -15.96
CA LYS A 140 15.86 -7.84 -16.32
C LYS A 140 14.39 -7.76 -15.88
N PHE A 141 14.14 -7.37 -14.63
CA PHE A 141 12.78 -7.17 -14.12
C PHE A 141 12.00 -6.13 -14.94
N ASP A 142 12.64 -5.04 -15.34
CA ASP A 142 12.00 -3.98 -16.13
C ASP A 142 11.55 -4.47 -17.51
N LYS A 143 12.33 -5.34 -18.15
CA LYS A 143 11.93 -6.01 -19.40
C LYS A 143 10.79 -7.00 -19.15
N LEU A 144 10.85 -7.77 -18.07
CA LEU A 144 9.87 -8.80 -17.77
C LEU A 144 8.51 -8.21 -17.38
N ILE A 145 8.46 -7.15 -16.56
CA ILE A 145 7.19 -6.46 -16.22
C ILE A 145 6.57 -5.77 -17.45
N ALA A 146 7.41 -5.28 -18.37
CA ALA A 146 6.96 -4.73 -19.65
C ALA A 146 6.48 -5.81 -20.63
N LYS A 147 6.86 -7.09 -20.44
CA LYS A 147 6.37 -8.21 -21.25
C LYS A 147 5.13 -8.88 -20.65
N TYR A 148 5.19 -9.27 -19.37
CA TYR A 148 4.19 -10.11 -18.71
C TYR A 148 3.24 -9.34 -17.77
N ARG A 149 3.41 -8.01 -17.63
CA ARG A 149 2.57 -7.16 -16.75
C ARG A 149 2.60 -7.68 -15.31
N LYS A 150 1.43 -7.93 -14.68
CA LYS A 150 1.31 -8.39 -13.29
C LYS A 150 1.28 -9.92 -13.16
N ASN A 151 1.61 -10.66 -14.22
CA ASN A 151 1.78 -12.10 -14.11
C ASN A 151 3.15 -12.39 -13.47
N PHE A 152 3.16 -12.46 -12.13
CA PHE A 152 4.40 -12.62 -11.37
C PHE A 152 4.97 -14.04 -11.45
N ASP A 153 4.14 -15.05 -11.71
CA ASP A 153 4.58 -16.43 -11.90
C ASP A 153 5.52 -16.53 -13.12
N GLN A 154 5.13 -15.93 -14.24
CA GLN A 154 5.96 -15.87 -15.44
C GLN A 154 7.25 -15.06 -15.22
N ILE A 155 7.19 -14.01 -14.39
CA ILE A 155 8.38 -13.23 -14.02
C ILE A 155 9.33 -14.08 -13.15
N GLN A 156 8.81 -14.89 -12.23
CA GLN A 156 9.60 -15.78 -11.38
C GLN A 156 10.26 -16.91 -12.18
N VAL A 157 9.56 -17.51 -13.14
CA VAL A 157 10.16 -18.50 -14.06
C VAL A 157 11.38 -17.92 -14.79
N ASN A 158 11.32 -16.63 -15.16
CA ASN A 158 12.43 -15.94 -15.80
C ASN A 158 13.51 -15.43 -14.82
N MET A 159 13.26 -15.47 -13.52
CA MET A 159 14.20 -15.06 -12.45
C MET A 159 14.18 -16.07 -11.29
N PRO A 160 14.65 -17.31 -11.51
CA PRO A 160 14.53 -18.40 -10.53
C PRO A 160 15.36 -18.17 -9.26
N HIS A 161 16.36 -17.30 -9.31
CA HIS A 161 17.20 -16.92 -8.17
C HIS A 161 16.54 -15.91 -7.22
N LYS A 162 15.39 -15.36 -7.62
CA LYS A 162 14.57 -14.47 -6.78
C LYS A 162 13.31 -15.20 -6.35
N THR A 163 12.98 -15.08 -5.07
CA THR A 163 11.72 -15.66 -4.57
C THR A 163 10.52 -14.81 -5.00
N MET A 164 9.33 -15.41 -5.06
CA MET A 164 8.10 -14.69 -5.37
C MET A 164 7.92 -13.46 -4.46
N ARG A 165 8.20 -13.61 -3.17
CA ARG A 165 8.17 -12.52 -2.18
C ARG A 165 9.11 -11.38 -2.57
N GLU A 166 10.36 -11.68 -2.95
CA GLU A 166 11.34 -10.66 -3.36
C GLU A 166 10.90 -9.90 -4.63
N ILE A 167 10.31 -10.62 -5.59
CA ILE A 167 9.80 -10.06 -6.85
C ILE A 167 8.63 -9.10 -6.57
N ILE A 168 7.66 -9.53 -5.76
CA ILE A 168 6.50 -8.72 -5.38
C ILE A 168 6.94 -7.50 -4.55
N ALA A 169 7.84 -7.69 -3.58
CA ALA A 169 8.37 -6.59 -2.78
C ALA A 169 9.03 -5.52 -3.67
N TYR A 170 9.90 -5.94 -4.60
CA TYR A 170 10.57 -5.03 -5.53
C TYR A 170 9.58 -4.28 -6.44
N TYR A 171 8.52 -4.94 -6.93
CA TYR A 171 7.47 -4.31 -7.72
C TYR A 171 6.84 -3.11 -6.99
N TYR A 172 6.46 -3.30 -5.72
CA TYR A 172 5.82 -2.25 -4.94
C TYR A 172 6.78 -1.14 -4.52
N GLU A 173 8.02 -1.47 -4.12
CA GLU A 173 9.06 -0.48 -3.84
C GLU A 173 9.34 0.44 -5.04
N ARG A 174 9.50 -0.16 -6.22
CA ARG A 174 9.71 0.58 -7.47
C ARG A 174 8.51 1.46 -7.81
N LYS A 175 7.28 0.95 -7.66
CA LYS A 175 6.05 1.71 -7.93
C LYS A 175 5.94 2.95 -7.05
N VAL A 176 6.33 2.85 -5.77
CA VAL A 176 6.39 3.99 -4.85
C VAL A 176 7.44 5.01 -5.30
N ALA A 177 8.65 4.55 -5.67
CA ALA A 177 9.71 5.43 -6.16
C ALA A 177 9.29 6.19 -7.44
N LEU A 178 8.63 5.50 -8.37
CA LEU A 178 8.15 6.07 -9.62
C LEU A 178 7.04 7.11 -9.39
N LYS A 179 6.11 6.85 -8.47
CA LYS A 179 5.10 7.84 -8.05
C LYS A 179 5.74 9.10 -7.47
N LYS A 180 6.76 8.95 -6.61
CA LYS A 180 7.50 10.08 -6.02
C LYS A 180 8.23 10.89 -7.08
N PHE A 181 8.90 10.22 -8.03
CA PHE A 181 9.55 10.86 -9.17
C PHE A 181 8.55 11.65 -10.03
N ASN A 182 7.43 11.02 -10.40
CA ASN A 182 6.38 11.65 -11.19
C ASN A 182 5.75 12.86 -10.51
N ARG A 183 5.61 12.85 -9.17
CA ARG A 183 5.16 14.02 -8.40
C ARG A 183 6.17 15.17 -8.50
N LEU A 184 7.46 14.88 -8.34
CA LEU A 184 8.52 15.89 -8.47
C LEU A 184 8.60 16.50 -9.87
N THR A 185 8.45 15.68 -10.92
CA THR A 185 8.54 16.15 -12.31
C THR A 185 7.30 16.93 -12.75
N LYS A 186 6.10 16.63 -12.22
CA LYS A 186 4.90 17.46 -12.42
C LYS A 186 5.08 18.87 -11.84
N ASN A 187 5.67 18.98 -10.65
CA ASN A 187 5.90 20.28 -10.00
C ASN A 187 6.92 21.16 -10.73
N LYS A 188 7.87 20.57 -11.48
CA LYS A 188 8.84 21.31 -12.30
C LYS A 188 8.29 21.78 -13.66
N LYS A 189 7.10 21.33 -14.07
CA LYS A 189 6.44 21.77 -15.31
C LYS A 189 5.47 22.94 -15.11
N ALA A 190 5.35 23.48 -13.89
CA ALA A 190 4.71 24.77 -13.66
C ALA A 190 5.58 25.86 -14.30
N LYS A 191 5.03 26.54 -15.30
CA LYS A 191 5.71 27.50 -16.19
C LYS A 191 6.52 28.54 -15.39
N PRO A 192 7.72 28.97 -15.85
CA PRO A 192 8.31 30.21 -15.33
C PRO A 192 7.32 31.34 -15.60
N ALA A 193 6.95 32.09 -14.57
CA ALA A 193 6.15 33.30 -14.71
C ALA A 193 6.87 34.21 -15.72
N LYS A 194 6.22 34.48 -16.86
CA LYS A 194 6.71 35.47 -17.81
C LYS A 194 6.86 36.77 -17.04
N SER A 195 8.09 37.23 -16.82
CA SER A 195 8.35 38.57 -16.31
C SER A 195 7.72 39.56 -17.27
N PHE A 196 6.68 40.26 -16.82
CA PHE A 196 6.10 41.37 -17.57
C PHE A 196 7.17 42.47 -17.65
N LEU A 197 7.85 42.54 -18.80
CA LEU A 197 8.65 43.71 -19.13
C LEU A 197 7.66 44.87 -19.32
N VAL A 198 7.56 45.76 -18.33
CA VAL A 198 6.81 47.00 -18.45
C VAL A 198 7.48 47.84 -19.54
N ARG A 199 6.90 47.83 -20.75
CA ARG A 199 7.27 48.78 -21.80
C ARG A 199 6.78 50.15 -21.35
N ARG A 200 7.71 50.97 -20.87
CA ARG A 200 7.50 52.37 -20.52
C ARG A 200 7.35 53.15 -21.83
N THR A 201 6.11 53.42 -22.25
CA THR A 201 5.84 54.38 -23.32
C THR A 201 5.66 55.76 -22.69
N HIS A 202 6.58 56.69 -22.96
CA HIS A 202 6.34 58.11 -22.71
C HIS A 202 5.68 58.70 -23.95
N ASN A 203 4.39 58.98 -23.84
CA ASN A 203 3.65 59.67 -24.90
C ASN A 203 3.89 61.18 -24.76
N ARG A 204 4.47 61.78 -25.81
CA ARG A 204 4.62 63.23 -25.96
C ARG A 204 3.30 63.86 -26.43
N ARG A 205 3.10 65.10 -25.97
CA ARG A 205 2.21 66.18 -26.46
C ARG A 205 0.76 66.17 -25.97
N THR A 206 0.41 67.27 -25.28
CA THR A 206 -0.44 68.35 -25.83
C THR A 206 -0.07 69.70 -25.18
N SER A 207 0.26 70.72 -25.99
CA SER A 207 0.16 72.16 -25.68
C SER A 207 -1.33 72.61 -25.78
N PRO A 208 -1.76 73.90 -25.70
CA PRO A 208 -1.08 75.17 -25.41
C PRO A 208 -1.85 76.14 -24.45
N GLN A 209 -1.20 77.23 -24.03
CA GLN A 209 -1.61 78.66 -24.10
C GLN A 209 -0.46 79.50 -23.51
#